data_AF-A0A966PSR9-F1
#
_entry.id   AF-A0A966PSR9-F1
#
_cell.length_a   1.000
_cell.length_b   1.000
_cell.length_c   1.000
_cell.angle_alpha   90.00
_cell.angle_beta   90.00
_cell.angle_gamma   90.00
#
_symmetry.space_group_name_H-M   'P 1'
#
loop_
_entity.id
_entity.type
_entity.pdbx_description
1 polymer ?
#
loop_
_entity_poly.entity_id
_entity_poly.type
_entity_poly.pdbx_seq_one_letter_code
_entity_poly.pdbx_strand_id
1 'polypeptide(L)'
;MAAGSKKLTDPAIRHAELARLIDYHRQRYYLDDSPEISDAEYDELERELRSIEAEHPDLATESSPTARVGAAATETFSPVEHRVPMTSLDNAMDHAELVAWGDRVVKGLPDDATTRYVCELKIDGLAMSLRYEKGVLVQAATRG
;
A
#
# COMPACT_ATOMS: atom_id res chain seq x y z
N MET A 1 16.51 -33.09 15.97
CA MET A 1 16.78 -31.64 16.16
C MET A 1 17.53 -31.14 14.94
N ALA A 2 16.81 -30.73 13.89
CA ALA A 2 17.40 -30.16 12.69
C ALA A 2 16.82 -28.75 12.54
N ALA A 3 17.54 -27.75 13.03
CA ALA A 3 17.23 -26.36 12.75
C ALA A 3 17.63 -26.09 11.30
N GLY A 4 16.63 -25.88 10.44
CA GLY A 4 16.80 -25.58 9.03
C GLY A 4 17.57 -24.27 8.85
N SER A 5 18.66 -24.35 8.09
CA SER A 5 19.48 -23.22 7.67
C SER A 5 18.62 -22.21 6.89
N LYS A 6 18.37 -21.05 7.49
CA LYS A 6 17.81 -19.87 6.81
C LYS A 6 18.86 -19.42 5.80
N LYS A 7 18.78 -19.90 4.55
CA LYS A 7 19.68 -19.47 3.46
C LYS A 7 19.61 -17.95 3.37
N LEU A 8 20.74 -17.27 3.65
CA LEU A 8 20.90 -15.87 3.29
C LEU A 8 20.81 -15.80 1.77
N THR A 9 19.66 -15.37 1.28
CA THR A 9 19.43 -15.13 -0.14
C THR A 9 19.91 -13.71 -0.38
N ASP A 10 20.63 -13.47 -1.47
CA ASP A 10 21.11 -12.13 -1.84
C ASP A 10 19.93 -11.14 -1.81
N PRO A 11 20.03 -9.99 -1.09
CA PRO A 11 18.96 -9.01 -1.01
C PRO A 11 18.39 -8.60 -2.38
N ALA A 12 19.24 -8.51 -3.40
CA ALA A 12 18.79 -8.18 -4.76
C ALA A 12 17.95 -9.29 -5.39
N ILE A 13 18.28 -10.56 -5.12
CA ILE A 13 17.50 -11.71 -5.61
C ILE A 13 16.14 -11.75 -4.90
N ARG A 14 16.12 -11.55 -3.58
CA ARG A 14 14.86 -11.57 -2.81
C ARG A 14 13.98 -10.37 -3.16
N HIS A 15 14.56 -9.19 -3.35
CA HIS A 15 13.85 -8.00 -3.84
C HIS A 15 13.13 -8.27 -5.16
N ALA A 16 13.85 -8.81 -6.15
CA ALA A 16 13.29 -9.12 -7.46
C ALA A 16 12.18 -10.20 -7.40
N GLU A 17 12.33 -11.20 -6.51
CA GLU A 17 11.31 -12.22 -6.28
C GLU A 17 10.04 -11.63 -5.67
N LEU A 18 10.17 -10.84 -4.60
CA LEU A 18 9.06 -10.18 -3.93
C LEU A 18 8.34 -9.22 -4.87
N ALA A 19 9.07 -8.40 -5.63
CA ALA A 19 8.48 -7.49 -6.59
C ALA A 19 7.60 -8.24 -7.60
N ARG A 20 8.08 -9.39 -8.11
CA ARG A 20 7.33 -10.23 -9.04
C ARG A 20 6.08 -10.84 -8.40
N LEU A 21 6.17 -11.35 -7.18
CA LEU A 21 5.05 -11.93 -6.45
C LEU A 21 3.97 -10.88 -6.16
N ILE A 22 4.39 -9.69 -5.71
CA ILE A 22 3.49 -8.58 -5.41
C ILE A 22 2.76 -8.13 -6.67
N ASP A 23 3.45 -7.95 -7.79
CA ASP A 23 2.82 -7.59 -9.07
C ASP A 23 1.84 -8.68 -9.55
N TYR A 24 2.22 -9.96 -9.42
CA TYR A 24 1.35 -11.09 -9.76
C TYR A 24 0.06 -11.08 -8.93
N HIS A 25 0.16 -11.03 -7.60
CA HIS A 25 -1.03 -11.04 -6.74
C HIS A 25 -1.86 -9.77 -6.89
N ARG A 26 -1.24 -8.63 -7.19
CA ARG A 26 -1.94 -7.37 -7.51
C ARG A 26 -2.77 -7.52 -8.79
N GLN A 27 -2.25 -8.16 -9.83
CA GLN A 27 -3.02 -8.49 -11.03
C GLN A 27 -4.19 -9.42 -10.70
N ARG A 28 -3.95 -10.52 -9.97
CA ARG A 28 -4.99 -11.48 -9.59
C ARG A 28 -6.13 -10.82 -8.80
N TYR A 29 -5.80 -9.87 -7.93
CA TYR A 29 -6.77 -9.12 -7.12
C TYR A 29 -7.56 -8.09 -7.96
N TYR A 30 -6.88 -7.20 -8.68
CA TYR A 30 -7.53 -6.05 -9.31
C TYR A 30 -8.06 -6.28 -10.73
N LEU A 31 -7.43 -7.17 -11.50
CA LEU A 31 -7.79 -7.41 -12.91
C LEU A 31 -8.58 -8.70 -13.09
N ASP A 32 -8.16 -9.77 -12.41
CA ASP A 32 -8.76 -11.08 -12.61
C ASP A 32 -9.89 -11.41 -11.61
N ASP A 33 -10.07 -10.58 -10.57
CA ASP A 33 -11.03 -10.78 -9.47
C ASP A 33 -10.95 -12.21 -8.88
N SER A 34 -9.71 -12.71 -8.72
CA SER A 34 -9.43 -14.09 -8.33
C SER A 34 -8.18 -14.15 -7.43
N PRO A 35 -8.22 -13.54 -6.23
CA PRO A 35 -7.09 -13.55 -5.30
C PRO A 35 -6.74 -14.98 -4.85
N GLU A 36 -5.44 -15.26 -4.76
CA GLU A 36 -4.90 -16.58 -4.38
C GLU A 36 -4.34 -16.62 -2.96
N ILE A 37 -4.03 -15.46 -2.40
CA ILE A 37 -3.53 -15.28 -1.03
C ILE A 37 -4.42 -14.28 -0.30
N SER A 38 -4.42 -14.36 1.03
CA SER A 38 -5.12 -13.41 1.88
C SER A 38 -4.42 -12.04 1.88
N ASP A 39 -5.17 -10.99 2.25
CA ASP A 39 -4.61 -9.64 2.42
C ASP A 39 -3.44 -9.62 3.41
N ALA A 40 -3.52 -10.40 4.49
CA ALA A 40 -2.45 -10.49 5.48
C ALA A 40 -1.15 -11.09 4.89
N GLU A 41 -1.26 -12.14 4.07
CA GLU A 41 -0.11 -12.72 3.37
C GLU A 41 0.46 -11.74 2.34
N TYR A 42 -0.38 -10.98 1.63
CA TYR A 42 0.06 -9.94 0.72
C TYR A 42 0.82 -8.81 1.44
N ASP A 43 0.28 -8.35 2.58
CA ASP A 43 0.89 -7.32 3.41
C ASP A 43 2.25 -7.77 3.97
N GLU A 44 2.42 -9.05 4.30
CA GLU A 44 3.72 -9.62 4.70
C GLU A 44 4.76 -9.52 3.57
N LEU A 45 4.37 -9.81 2.33
CA LEU A 45 5.24 -9.68 1.16
C LEU A 45 5.64 -8.21 0.94
N GLU A 46 4.68 -7.28 0.97
CA GLU A 46 4.98 -5.84 0.81
C GLU A 46 5.87 -5.32 1.94
N ARG A 47 5.65 -5.77 3.18
CA ARG A 47 6.47 -5.38 4.33
C ARG A 47 7.91 -5.87 4.19
N GLU A 48 8.11 -7.11 3.76
CA GLU A 48 9.44 -7.65 3.50
C GLU A 48 10.15 -6.85 2.40
N LEU A 49 9.46 -6.51 1.31
CA LEU A 49 10.01 -5.72 0.23
C LEU A 49 10.44 -4.33 0.71
N ARG A 50 9.57 -3.64 1.47
CA ARG A 50 9.88 -2.33 2.08
C ARG A 50 11.07 -2.40 3.03
N SER A 51 11.20 -3.48 3.81
CA SER A 51 12.35 -3.68 4.70
C SER A 51 13.65 -3.78 3.91
N ILE A 52 13.66 -4.54 2.82
CA ILE A 52 14.83 -4.67 1.95
C ILE A 52 15.18 -3.32 1.31
N GLU A 53 14.21 -2.57 0.82
CA GLU A 53 14.44 -1.24 0.22
C GLU A 53 14.92 -0.21 1.23
N ALA A 54 14.49 -0.30 2.49
CA ALA A 54 15.00 0.55 3.57
C ALA A 54 16.47 0.24 3.92
N GLU A 55 16.87 -1.04 3.88
CA GLU A 55 18.25 -1.47 4.12
C GLU A 55 19.16 -1.27 2.89
N HIS A 56 18.59 -1.28 1.69
CA HIS A 56 19.27 -1.17 0.39
C HIS A 56 18.59 -0.13 -0.52
N PRO A 57 18.83 1.19 -0.28
CA PRO A 57 18.15 2.26 -1.01
C PRO A 57 18.40 2.27 -2.53
N ASP A 58 19.46 1.62 -3.01
CA ASP A 58 19.78 1.45 -4.42
C ASP A 58 18.80 0.51 -5.16
N LEU A 59 18.04 -0.32 -4.42
CA LEU A 59 17.01 -1.21 -4.98
C LEU A 59 15.62 -0.54 -5.07
N ALA A 60 15.40 0.59 -4.40
CA ALA A 60 14.14 1.32 -4.36
C ALA A 60 13.90 2.15 -5.65
N THR A 61 13.66 1.47 -6.77
CA THR A 61 13.46 2.09 -8.09
C THR A 61 12.01 2.55 -8.31
N GLU A 62 11.77 3.48 -9.24
CA GLU A 62 10.41 3.90 -9.67
C GLU A 62 9.57 2.75 -10.25
N SER A 63 10.22 1.68 -10.70
CA SER A 63 9.55 0.46 -11.17
C SER A 63 9.10 -0.47 -10.06
N SER A 64 9.54 -0.25 -8.81
CA SER A 64 9.19 -1.10 -7.68
C SER A 64 7.68 -1.04 -7.37
N PRO A 65 7.04 -2.15 -7.02
CA PRO A 65 5.63 -2.16 -6.61
C PRO A 65 5.33 -1.27 -5.39
N THR A 66 6.33 -0.99 -4.53
CA THR A 66 6.21 -0.09 -3.38
C THR A 66 6.10 1.38 -3.79
N ALA A 67 6.58 1.74 -4.98
CA ALA A 67 6.47 3.07 -5.56
C ALA A 67 5.15 3.31 -6.32
N ARG A 68 4.37 2.24 -6.56
CA ARG A 68 3.13 2.27 -7.37
C ARG A 68 1.90 2.01 -6.51
N VAL A 69 0.84 2.80 -6.71
CA VAL A 69 -0.45 2.63 -5.99
C VAL A 69 -1.50 2.04 -6.94
N GLY A 70 -2.13 0.94 -6.55
CA GLY A 70 -3.21 0.31 -7.32
C GLY A 70 -2.76 -0.48 -8.56
N ALA A 71 -3.72 -0.88 -9.40
CA ALA A 71 -3.49 -1.60 -10.65
C ALA A 71 -3.68 -0.69 -11.88
N ALA A 72 -3.28 -1.18 -13.05
CA ALA A 72 -3.45 -0.48 -14.31
C ALA A 72 -4.94 -0.32 -14.68
N ALA A 73 -5.34 0.88 -15.12
CA ALA A 73 -6.68 1.19 -15.58
C ALA A 73 -7.12 0.24 -16.71
N THR A 74 -8.34 -0.30 -16.64
CA THR A 74 -8.94 -1.11 -17.70
C THR A 74 -9.40 -0.23 -18.88
N GLU A 75 -9.15 -0.65 -20.13
CA GLU A 75 -9.47 0.12 -21.35
C GLU A 75 -10.98 0.38 -21.57
N THR A 76 -11.86 -0.23 -20.78
CA THR A 76 -13.32 -0.05 -20.86
C THR A 76 -13.76 1.36 -20.44
N PHE A 77 -12.99 2.04 -19.59
CA PHE A 77 -13.30 3.37 -19.08
C PHE A 77 -12.24 4.38 -19.52
N SER A 78 -12.67 5.59 -19.86
CA SER A 78 -11.72 6.67 -20.10
C SER A 78 -10.97 6.97 -18.80
N PRO A 79 -9.61 6.99 -18.82
CA PRO A 79 -8.83 7.28 -17.63
C PRO A 79 -9.16 8.69 -17.12
N VAL A 80 -9.21 8.82 -15.79
CA VAL A 80 -9.47 10.10 -15.13
C VAL A 80 -8.22 10.50 -14.37
N GLU A 81 -7.64 11.64 -14.74
CA GLU A 81 -6.60 12.26 -13.93
C GLU A 81 -7.23 12.90 -12.69
N HIS A 82 -6.83 12.42 -11.51
CA HIS A 82 -7.31 12.97 -10.24
C HIS A 82 -6.62 14.31 -9.96
N ARG A 83 -7.41 15.37 -9.74
CA ARG A 83 -6.90 16.71 -9.41
C ARG A 83 -6.02 16.73 -8.14
N VAL A 84 -6.31 15.84 -7.20
CA VAL A 84 -5.51 15.59 -6.00
C VAL A 84 -5.19 14.10 -5.99
N PRO A 85 -3.92 13.70 -5.82
CA PRO A 85 -3.56 12.29 -5.74
C PRO A 85 -4.37 11.56 -4.66
N MET A 86 -4.96 10.42 -5.03
CA MET A 86 -5.60 9.52 -4.07
C MET A 86 -4.54 8.62 -3.44
N THR A 87 -4.07 8.97 -2.25
CA THR A 87 -3.00 8.24 -1.55
C THR A 87 -3.53 6.97 -0.85
N SER A 88 -2.64 6.01 -0.63
CA SER A 88 -2.87 4.91 0.31
C SER A 88 -2.55 5.33 1.74
N LEU A 89 -2.88 4.47 2.71
CA LEU A 89 -2.47 4.60 4.11
C LEU A 89 -1.41 3.55 4.43
N ASP A 90 -0.51 3.87 5.35
CA ASP A 90 0.36 2.86 5.96
C ASP A 90 -0.47 1.98 6.92
N ASN A 91 -0.09 0.71 7.04
CA ASN A 91 -0.76 -0.26 7.89
C ASN A 91 -0.04 -0.41 9.25
N ALA A 92 -0.82 -0.77 10.28
CA ALA A 92 -0.33 -1.28 11.57
C ALA A 92 -1.06 -2.57 11.89
N MET A 93 -0.33 -3.67 12.05
CA MET A 93 -0.88 -5.02 12.24
C MET A 93 -1.00 -5.44 13.69
N ASP A 94 -0.34 -4.71 14.59
CA ASP A 94 -0.43 -4.94 16.02
C ASP A 94 -0.47 -3.62 16.81
N HIS A 95 -0.70 -3.77 18.12
CA HIS A 95 -0.81 -2.64 19.03
C HIS A 95 0.51 -1.85 19.16
N ALA A 96 1.66 -2.52 19.10
CA ALA A 96 2.95 -1.87 19.24
C ALA A 96 3.26 -1.00 18.01
N GLU A 97 2.97 -1.49 16.80
CA GLU A 97 3.07 -0.73 15.56
C GLU A 97 2.16 0.50 15.58
N LEU A 98 0.92 0.35 16.07
CA LEU A 98 -0.03 1.47 16.20
C LEU A 98 0.46 2.54 17.19
N VAL A 99 0.99 2.13 18.34
CA VAL A 99 1.58 3.05 19.33
C VAL A 99 2.80 3.76 18.74
N ALA A 100 3.69 3.03 18.08
CA ALA A 100 4.87 3.61 17.44
C ALA A 100 4.51 4.61 16.34
N TRP A 101 3.43 4.37 15.58
CA TRP A 101 2.89 5.34 14.63
C TRP A 101 2.39 6.60 15.37
N GLY A 102 1.63 6.44 16.45
CA GLY A 102 1.14 7.55 17.26
C GLY A 102 2.28 8.42 17.83
N ASP A 103 3.34 7.80 18.33
CA ASP A 103 4.52 8.50 18.83
C ASP A 103 5.21 9.33 17.74
N ARG A 104 5.31 8.79 16.51
CA ARG A 104 5.86 9.54 15.36
C ARG A 104 4.98 10.74 15.00
N VAL A 105 3.66 10.59 15.03
CA VAL A 105 2.71 11.69 14.77
C VAL A 105 2.89 12.80 15.81
N VAL A 106 2.87 12.45 17.10
CA VAL A 106 3.00 13.43 18.19
C VAL A 106 4.34 14.16 18.13
N LYS A 107 5.44 13.46 17.83
CA LYS A 107 6.77 14.06 17.68
C LYS A 107 6.84 15.10 16.54
N GLY A 108 5.96 15.01 15.56
CA GLY A 108 5.84 15.97 14.46
C GLY A 108 5.05 17.23 14.79
N LEU A 109 4.42 17.30 15.98
CA LEU A 109 3.58 18.41 16.42
C LEU A 109 4.32 19.31 17.44
N PRO A 110 3.84 20.55 17.69
CA PRO A 110 4.33 21.38 18.78
C PRO A 110 4.17 20.71 20.15
N ASP A 111 5.09 21.00 21.09
CA ASP A 111 5.13 20.36 22.42
C ASP A 111 3.87 20.57 23.26
N ASP A 112 3.08 21.63 23.00
CA ASP A 112 1.83 21.97 23.68
C ASP A 112 0.57 21.51 22.93
N ALA A 113 0.73 20.81 21.79
CA ALA A 113 -0.38 20.36 20.98
C ALA A 113 -1.19 19.26 21.67
N THR A 114 -2.50 19.47 21.80
CA THR A 114 -3.43 18.41 22.22
C THR A 114 -3.80 17.56 21.01
N THR A 115 -3.34 16.30 20.98
CA THR A 115 -3.64 15.36 19.89
C THR A 115 -4.99 14.68 20.10
N ARG A 116 -5.82 14.62 19.06
CA ARG A 116 -7.06 13.84 19.03
C ARG A 116 -7.12 13.06 17.72
N TYR A 117 -7.64 11.83 17.79
CA TYR A 117 -7.80 10.96 16.62
C TYR A 117 -9.27 10.83 16.25
N VAL A 118 -9.54 10.82 14.95
CA VAL A 118 -10.82 10.38 14.39
C VAL A 118 -10.63 8.92 13.98
N CYS A 119 -11.44 8.04 14.56
CA CYS A 119 -11.39 6.61 14.26
C CYS A 119 -12.61 6.23 13.41
N GLU A 120 -12.34 5.72 12.22
CA GLU A 120 -13.36 5.28 11.27
C GLU A 120 -13.14 3.79 10.94
N LEU A 121 -14.21 3.09 10.57
CA LEU A 121 -14.08 1.73 10.08
C LEU A 121 -13.42 1.74 8.70
N LYS A 122 -12.40 0.90 8.51
CA LYS A 122 -11.83 0.65 7.17
C LYS A 122 -12.81 -0.22 6.40
N ILE A 123 -13.58 0.40 5.50
CA ILE A 123 -14.49 -0.31 4.62
C ILE A 123 -13.66 -1.09 3.59
N ASP A 124 -13.86 -2.40 3.54
CA ASP A 124 -13.22 -3.26 2.57
C ASP A 124 -14.00 -3.23 1.25
N GLY A 125 -13.45 -2.57 0.24
CA GLY A 125 -14.12 -2.29 -1.01
C GLY A 125 -13.27 -1.42 -1.94
N LEU A 126 -13.92 -0.86 -2.96
CA LEU A 126 -13.24 -0.07 -3.98
C LEU A 126 -13.27 1.43 -3.63
N ALA A 127 -12.09 2.05 -3.62
CA ALA A 127 -11.97 3.50 -3.45
C ALA A 127 -12.49 4.25 -4.69
N MET A 128 -13.29 5.29 -4.46
CA MET A 128 -13.92 6.11 -5.49
C MET A 128 -13.73 7.61 -5.25
N SER A 129 -13.64 8.39 -6.33
CA SER A 129 -13.63 9.85 -6.34
C SER A 129 -14.89 10.36 -7.04
N LEU A 130 -15.62 11.27 -6.39
CA LEU A 130 -16.83 11.90 -6.93
C LEU A 130 -16.60 13.41 -7.07
N ARG A 131 -16.69 13.94 -8.30
CA ARG A 131 -16.61 15.39 -8.54
C ARG A 131 -18.01 15.97 -8.64
N TYR A 132 -18.26 16.97 -7.80
CA TYR A 132 -19.48 17.79 -7.84
C TYR A 132 -19.15 19.21 -8.28
N GLU A 133 -19.98 19.77 -9.16
CA GLU A 133 -19.92 21.17 -9.59
C GLU A 133 -21.26 21.83 -9.33
N LYS A 134 -21.27 22.91 -8.53
CA LYS A 134 -22.49 23.62 -8.11
C LYS A 134 -23.55 22.68 -7.50
N GLY A 135 -23.10 21.68 -6.74
CA GLY A 135 -23.96 20.68 -6.10
C GLY A 135 -24.44 19.55 -7.01
N VAL A 136 -24.04 19.52 -8.29
CA VAL A 136 -24.40 18.48 -9.25
C VAL A 136 -23.24 17.52 -9.45
N LEU A 137 -23.50 16.21 -9.40
CA LEU A 137 -22.50 15.18 -9.69
C LEU A 137 -22.15 15.23 -11.19
N VAL A 138 -20.87 15.43 -11.52
CA VAL A 138 -20.40 15.53 -12.91
C VAL A 138 -19.40 14.45 -13.31
N GLN A 139 -18.79 13.75 -12.34
CA GLN A 139 -17.88 12.63 -12.61
C GLN A 139 -17.79 11.69 -11.40
N ALA A 140 -17.71 10.39 -11.68
CA ALA A 140 -17.30 9.36 -10.73
C ALA A 140 -16.13 8.59 -11.34
N ALA A 141 -15.09 8.34 -10.55
CA ALA A 141 -13.89 7.61 -10.98
C ALA A 141 -13.44 6.64 -9.89
N THR A 142 -12.85 5.52 -10.30
CA THR A 142 -12.08 4.63 -9.42
C THR A 142 -10.76 5.29 -9.04
N ARG A 143 -10.06 4.75 -8.03
CA ARG A 143 -8.72 5.25 -7.63
C ARG A 143 -7.65 5.02 -8.70
N GLY A 144 -7.72 3.88 -9.39
CA GLY A 144 -6.84 3.48 -10.48
C GLY A 144 -7.54 3.61 -11.82
#